data_AF-A0A062WMH1-F1
#
_entry.id   AF-A0A062WMH1-F1
#
_cell.length_a   1.000
_cell.length_b   1.000
_cell.length_c   1.000
_cell.angle_alpha   90.00
_cell.angle_beta   90.00
_cell.angle_gamma   90.00
#
_symmetry.space_group_name_H-M   'P 1'
#
loop_
_entity.id
_entity.type
_entity.pdbx_description
1 polymer ?
#
loop_
_entity_poly.entity_id
_entity_poly.type
_entity_poly.pdbx_seq_one_letter_code
_entity_poly.pdbx_strand_id
1 'polypeptide(L)' 'MALRRVEANRGAPGVDGMTTAELRPWLVVHWPVVREALDAGSYRPAPVRQVMIPKPGGGQRMLGVPTVRA' A
#
# COMPACT_ATOMS: atom_id res chain seq x y z
N MET A 1 1.15 10.01 12.37
CA MET A 1 -0.18 9.34 12.48
C MET A 1 -0.54 8.42 11.30
N ALA A 2 0.16 8.45 10.16
CA ALA A 2 -0.20 7.61 8.99
C ALA A 2 0.10 6.10 9.16
N LEU A 3 1.31 5.72 9.59
CA LEU A 3 1.73 4.32 9.71
C LEU A 3 0.76 3.49 10.59
N ARG A 4 0.42 4.02 11.77
CA ARG A 4 -0.51 3.34 12.70
C ARG A 4 -1.89 3.11 12.09
N ARG A 5 -2.37 4.02 11.24
CA ARG A 5 -3.67 3.87 10.56
C ARG A 5 -3.61 2.77 9.50
N VAL A 6 -2.52 2.71 8.74
CA VAL A 6 -2.27 1.65 7.74
C VAL A 6 -2.16 0.29 8.41
N GLU A 7 -1.41 0.19 9.52
CA GLU A 7 -1.31 -1.02 10.34
C GLU A 7 -2.67 -1.45 10.90
N ALA A 8 -3.48 -0.51 11.40
CA ALA A 8 -4.80 -0.80 11.97
C ALA A 8 -5.84 -1.25 10.92
N ASN A 9 -5.73 -0.76 9.68
CA ASN A 9 -6.65 -1.12 8.60
C ASN A 9 -6.51 -2.59 8.17
N ARG A 10 -5.35 -3.23 8.42
CA ARG A 10 -5.04 -4.63 8.04
C ARG A 10 -5.44 -4.94 6.60
N GLY A 11 -5.20 -3.97 5.71
CA GLY A 11 -5.59 -4.06 4.31
C GLY A 11 -4.89 -5.20 3.59
N ALA A 12 -5.50 -5.70 2.52
CA ALA A 12 -4.86 -6.66 1.64
C ALA A 12 -3.58 -6.07 1.02
N PRO A 13 -2.56 -6.88 0.72
CA PRO A 13 -1.34 -6.40 0.10
C PRO A 13 -1.60 -5.87 -1.31
N GLY A 14 -0.75 -4.96 -1.77
CA GLY A 14 -0.73 -4.42 -3.12
C GLY A 14 -0.12 -5.42 -4.12
N VAL A 15 0.33 -4.92 -5.28
CA VAL A 15 0.95 -5.76 -6.33
C VAL A 15 2.27 -6.39 -5.90
N ASP A 16 2.96 -5.79 -4.94
CA ASP A 16 4.25 -6.25 -4.41
C ASP A 16 4.11 -7.32 -3.32
N GLY A 17 2.88 -7.67 -2.93
CA GLY A 17 2.62 -8.68 -1.91
C GLY A 17 2.94 -8.24 -0.48
N MET A 18 3.45 -7.01 -0.28
CA MET A 18 3.87 -6.53 1.04
C MET A 18 2.65 -6.29 1.95
N THR A 19 2.67 -6.92 3.11
CA THR A 19 1.65 -6.77 4.15
C THR A 19 1.90 -5.55 5.03
N THR A 20 0.88 -5.14 5.80
CA THR A 20 1.01 -4.03 6.75
C THR A 20 1.98 -4.31 7.88
N ALA A 21 2.23 -5.58 8.22
CA ALA A 21 3.21 -5.97 9.24
C ALA A 21 4.66 -5.79 8.77
N GLU A 22 4.90 -5.97 7.47
CA GLU A 22 6.22 -5.83 6.85
C GLU A 22 6.60 -4.37 6.56
N LEU A 23 5.62 -3.47 6.54
CA LEU A 23 5.84 -2.04 6.25
C LEU A 23 6.83 -1.39 7.22
N ARG A 24 6.68 -1.64 8.53
CA ARG A 24 7.54 -1.01 9.55
C ARG A 24 9.00 -1.43 9.42
N PRO A 25 9.35 -2.73 9.36
CA PRO A 25 10.72 -3.17 9.06
C PRO A 25 11.26 -2.62 7.74
N TRP A 26 10.44 -2.59 6.69
CA TRP A 26 10.87 -2.10 5.39
C TRP A 26 11.22 -0.61 5.39
N LEU A 27 10.41 0.21 6.08
CA LEU A 27 10.66 1.65 6.22
C LEU A 27 11.96 1.94 6.97
N VAL A 28 12.34 1.15 7.98
CA VAL A 28 13.62 1.35 8.68
C VAL A 28 14.81 1.30 7.71
N VAL A 29 14.73 0.44 6.69
CA VAL A 29 15.81 0.25 5.72
C VAL A 29 15.71 1.23 4.54
N HIS A 30 14.50 1.49 4.03
CA HIS A 30 14.31 2.17 2.74
C HIS A 30 13.84 3.62 2.85
N TRP A 31 13.46 4.09 4.04
CA TRP A 31 12.92 5.44 4.23
C TRP A 31 13.85 6.57 3.74
N PRO A 32 15.18 6.51 3.91
CA PRO A 32 16.06 7.56 3.39
C PRO A 32 15.91 7.76 1.87
N VAL A 33 15.86 6.65 1.13
CA VAL A 33 15.74 6.65 -0.33
C VAL A 33 14.36 7.13 -0.78
N VAL A 34 13.30 6.65 -0.11
CA VAL A 34 11.92 7.05 -0.41
C VAL A 34 11.75 8.55 -0.17
N ARG A 35 12.26 9.07 0.95
CA ARG A 35 12.19 10.49 1.26
C ARG A 35 12.94 11.33 0.24
N GLU A 36 14.15 10.93 -0.15
CA GLU A 36 14.91 11.65 -1.17
C GLU A 36 14.17 11.70 -2.52
N ALA A 37 13.56 10.59 -2.94
CA ALA A 37 12.75 10.56 -4.16
C ALA A 37 11.49 11.44 -4.07
N LEU A 38 10.86 11.51 -2.88
CA LEU A 38 9.71 12.38 -2.63
C LEU A 38 10.12 13.86 -2.67
N ASP A 39 11.22 14.22 -2.01
CA ASP A 39 11.74 15.59 -1.97
C ASP A 39 12.20 16.05 -3.36
N ALA A 40 12.80 15.14 -4.14
CA ALA A 40 13.19 15.39 -5.53
C ALA A 40 12.01 15.37 -6.53
N GLY A 41 10.80 15.02 -6.10
CA GLY A 41 9.62 14.87 -6.97
C GLY A 41 9.73 13.72 -7.98
N SER A 42 10.68 12.82 -7.82
CA SER A 42 10.94 11.70 -8.73
C SER A 42 10.27 10.39 -8.29
N TYR A 43 9.65 10.39 -7.11
CA TYR A 43 8.92 9.24 -6.59
C TYR A 43 7.79 8.79 -7.53
N ARG A 44 7.81 7.51 -7.91
CA ARG A 44 6.77 6.88 -8.73
C ARG A 44 6.04 5.82 -7.91
N PRO A 45 4.75 6.03 -7.57
CA PRO A 45 3.98 5.03 -6.85
C PRO A 45 3.80 3.77 -7.72
N ALA A 46 3.80 2.62 -7.06
CA ALA A 46 3.57 1.35 -7.72
C ALA A 46 2.11 1.23 -8.23
N PRO A 47 1.87 0.44 -9.29
CA PRO A 47 0.52 0.23 -9.81
C PRO A 47 -0.37 -0.44 -8.76
N VAL A 48 -1.68 -0.15 -8.83
CA VAL A 48 -2.67 -0.74 -7.92
C VAL A 48 -3.00 -2.17 -8.31
N ARG A 49 -3.19 -3.06 -7.32
CA ARG A 49 -3.69 -4.41 -7.53
C ARG A 49 -5.21 -4.39 -7.65
N GLN A 50 -5.74 -4.94 -8.73
CA GLN A 50 -7.19 -5.07 -8.90
C GLN A 50 -7.72 -6.29 -8.13
N VAL A 51 -8.74 -6.07 -7.30
CA VAL A 51 -9.40 -7.11 -6.53
C VAL A 51 -10.89 -7.04 -6.77
N MET A 52 -11.48 -8.17 -7.15
CA MET A 52 -12.93 -8.33 -7.27
C MET A 52 -13.48 -8.82 -5.93
N ILE A 53 -14.39 -8.04 -5.34
CA ILE A 53 -15.08 -8.43 -4.11
C ILE A 53 -16.60 -8.55 -4.35
N PRO A 54 -17.27 -9.54 -3.74
CA PRO A 54 -18.71 -9.67 -3.85
C PRO A 54 -19.42 -8.51 -3.13
N LYS A 55 -20.52 -8.02 -3.71
CA LYS A 55 -21.42 -7.07 -3.03
C LYS A 55 -22.53 -7.83 -2.27
N PRO A 56 -23.04 -7.30 -1.13
CA PRO A 56 -24.11 -7.94 -0.37
C PRO A 56 -25.42 -8.19 -1.15
N GLY A 57 -25.70 -7.36 -2.17
CA GLY A 57 -26.92 -7.46 -3.00
C GLY A 57 -26.72 -8.16 -4.35
N GLY A 58 -25.60 -8.87 -4.55
CA GLY A 58 -25.25 -9.49 -5.83
C GLY A 58 -24.34 -8.62 -6.71
N GLY A 59 -23.62 -9.27 -7.61
CA GLY A 59 -22.60 -8.66 -8.45
C GLY A 59 -21.23 -8.48 -7.75
N GLN A 60 -20.27 -7.94 -8.50
CA GLN A 60 -18.89 -7.75 -8.07
C GLN A 60 -18.55 -6.25 -8.01
N ARG A 61 -17.68 -5.86 -7.09
CA ARG A 61 -17.03 -4.53 -7.05
C ARG A 61 -15.54 -4.69 -7.30
N MET A 62 -15.03 -3.97 -8.29
CA MET A 62 -13.59 -3.83 -8.48
C MET A 62 -13.04 -2.81 -7.47
N LEU A 63 -12.00 -3.22 -6.75
CA LEU A 63 -11.20 -2.36 -5.87
C LEU A 63 -9.77 -2.28 -6.41
N GLY A 64 -9.18 -1.08 -6.35
CA GLY A 64 -7.75 -0.88 -6.53
C GLY A 64 -7.06 -0.84 -5.18
N VAL A 65 -6.20 -1.81 -4.90
CA VAL A 65 -5.41 -1.90 -3.67
C VAL A 65 -3.99 -1.42 -3.96
N PRO A 66 -3.58 -0.23 -3.47
CA PRO A 66 -2.21 0.26 -3.67
C PRO A 66 -1.19 -0.57 -2.87
N THR A 67 0.09 -0.40 -3.18
CA THR A 67 1.17 -0.93 -2.33
C THR A 67 1.18 -0.21 -0.99
N VAL A 68 1.62 -0.94 0.03
CA VAL A 68 1.61 -0.43 1.41
C VAL A 68 2.78 0.56 1.65
N ARG A 69 3.86 0.42 0.88
CA ARG A 69 4.98 1.37 0.85
C ARG A 69 4.67 2.59 0.01
N ALA A 70 5.17 3.72 0.50
CA ALA A 70 5.13 5.03 -0.14
C ALA A 70 6.46 5.36 -0.81
#